data_AF-A0A843M2V0-F1
#
_entry.id   AF-A0A843M2V0-F1
#
_cell.length_a   1.000
_cell.length_b   1.000
_cell.length_c   1.000
_cell.angle_alpha   90.00
_cell.angle_beta   90.00
_cell.angle_gamma   90.00
#
_symmetry.space_group_name_H-M   'P 1'
#
loop_
_entity.id
_entity.type
_entity.pdbx_description
1 polymer ?
#
loop_
_entity_poly.entity_id
_entity_poly.type
_entity_poly.pdbx_seq_one_letter_code
_entity_poly.pdbx_strand_id
1 'polypeptide(L)'
;MKGKVVICILLVLALFSIPAAADAGSSLSFPEEGSAADDGNSDIPLIESPVMLNGENNYGYLHVNSVQINLKNTDADIIVSYDIDQWMAFLVSIFGTEDLKKRVLGVLQYPDVGYTNQVITFQYLDVKRAVLHITNAALDNQDNSYWYRAHTFGCTIPNLYFLIYDSDVRSFTNVKEMSRGIEYFKS
;
A
#
# COMPACT_ATOMS: atom_id res chain seq x y z
N MET A 1 -31.94 -1.99 47.67
CA MET A 1 -32.12 -2.90 46.51
C MET A 1 -30.87 -2.75 45.64
N LYS A 2 -29.79 -3.52 45.89
CA LYS A 2 -29.46 -4.85 45.33
C LYS A 2 -29.57 -4.92 43.80
N GLY A 3 -28.43 -5.06 43.12
CA GLY A 3 -28.36 -5.43 41.70
C GLY A 3 -26.99 -5.17 41.07
N LYS A 4 -25.97 -5.95 41.44
CA LYS A 4 -24.69 -6.04 40.72
C LYS A 4 -24.92 -6.81 39.42
N VAL A 5 -24.35 -6.35 38.30
CA VAL A 5 -24.11 -7.21 37.13
C VAL A 5 -22.61 -7.25 36.88
N VAL A 6 -22.00 -8.23 37.54
CA VAL A 6 -20.75 -8.91 37.16
C VAL A 6 -21.17 -10.03 36.20
N ILE A 7 -20.38 -10.32 35.16
CA ILE A 7 -20.25 -11.59 34.40
C ILE A 7 -19.89 -11.24 32.94
N CYS A 8 -18.92 -11.84 32.25
CA CYS A 8 -17.80 -12.71 32.59
C CYS A 8 -16.87 -12.64 31.36
N ILE A 9 -15.57 -12.47 31.63
CA ILE A 9 -14.51 -12.77 30.69
C ILE A 9 -14.61 -14.27 30.36
N LEU A 10 -14.78 -14.63 29.08
CA LEU A 10 -14.65 -16.01 28.63
C LEU A 10 -13.61 -16.08 27.51
N LEU A 11 -12.41 -16.34 28.02
CA LEU A 11 -11.24 -16.93 27.41
C LEU A 11 -11.61 -18.12 26.50
N VAL A 12 -11.32 -18.05 25.20
CA VAL A 12 -11.23 -19.23 24.33
C VAL A 12 -9.79 -19.34 23.86
N LEU A 13 -8.99 -19.97 24.72
CA LEU A 13 -7.67 -20.51 24.41
C LEU A 13 -7.90 -21.91 23.83
N ALA A 14 -7.87 -22.03 22.51
CA ALA A 14 -7.84 -23.32 21.83
C ALA A 14 -6.39 -23.66 21.45
N LEU A 15 -5.91 -24.70 22.12
CA LEU A 15 -4.60 -25.32 22.03
C LEU A 15 -4.34 -25.88 20.63
N PHE A 16 -3.28 -25.43 19.97
CA PHE A 16 -2.55 -26.27 19.02
C PHE A 16 -1.21 -26.65 19.63
N SER A 17 -1.16 -27.88 20.11
CA SER A 17 0.06 -28.56 20.54
C SER A 17 0.98 -28.77 19.33
N ILE A 18 2.16 -28.16 19.36
CA ILE A 18 3.29 -28.55 18.50
C ILE A 18 4.28 -29.29 19.41
N PRO A 19 4.73 -30.50 19.06
CA PRO A 19 5.66 -31.25 19.90
C PRO A 19 7.03 -30.56 19.94
N ALA A 20 7.58 -30.48 21.15
CA ALA A 20 8.96 -30.18 21.40
C ALA A 20 9.85 -31.28 20.81
N ALA A 21 10.77 -30.91 19.94
CA ALA A 21 11.90 -31.74 19.53
C ALA A 21 13.19 -31.05 19.96
N ALA A 22 14.06 -31.87 20.54
CA ALA A 22 15.26 -31.55 21.27
C ALA A 22 16.35 -30.81 20.45
N ASP A 23 17.05 -29.97 21.20
CA ASP A 23 18.49 -29.67 21.15
C ASP A 23 19.35 -30.63 20.31
N ALA A 24 20.10 -30.04 19.37
CA ALA A 24 21.44 -30.48 18.98
C ALA A 24 22.21 -29.26 18.48
N GLY A 25 23.24 -28.86 19.22
CA GLY A 25 24.10 -27.74 18.87
C GLY A 25 25.06 -27.98 17.70
N SER A 26 25.80 -26.91 17.40
CA SER A 26 26.96 -26.80 16.50
C SER A 26 26.59 -26.79 15.00
N SER A 27 27.12 -25.92 14.14
CA SER A 27 28.28 -25.03 14.17
C SER A 27 28.10 -23.96 13.08
N LEU A 28 28.54 -22.73 13.34
CA LEU A 28 28.72 -21.70 12.31
C LEU A 28 29.84 -22.12 11.37
N SER A 29 29.48 -22.53 10.15
CA SER A 29 30.42 -22.70 9.05
C SER A 29 30.15 -21.60 8.01
N PHE A 30 31.15 -20.75 7.80
CA PHE A 30 31.21 -19.80 6.69
C PHE A 30 31.60 -20.55 5.42
N PRO A 31 30.94 -20.34 4.26
CA PRO A 31 31.46 -20.83 3.00
C PRO A 31 32.58 -19.91 2.50
N GLU A 32 33.71 -20.55 2.26
CA GLU A 32 34.94 -20.09 1.63
C GLU A 32 34.68 -19.63 0.17
N GLU A 33 35.28 -18.51 -0.25
CA GLU A 33 35.35 -18.10 -1.66
C GLU A 33 36.19 -19.10 -2.47
N GLY A 34 35.70 -19.61 -3.61
CA GLY A 34 36.56 -20.37 -4.53
C GLY A 34 35.89 -21.11 -5.70
N SER A 35 35.88 -20.45 -6.86
CA SER A 35 36.04 -20.95 -8.24
C SER A 35 35.21 -22.13 -8.82
N ALA A 36 34.34 -21.75 -9.77
CA ALA A 36 34.03 -22.31 -11.10
C ALA A 36 34.17 -23.81 -11.48
N ALA A 37 33.06 -24.26 -12.10
CA ALA A 37 32.85 -25.26 -13.16
C ALA A 37 32.75 -26.75 -12.77
N ASP A 38 31.55 -27.35 -12.94
CA ASP A 38 31.31 -28.49 -13.85
C ASP A 38 29.81 -28.82 -13.99
N ASP A 39 29.51 -29.46 -15.12
CA ASP A 39 28.28 -29.95 -15.78
C ASP A 39 27.32 -30.85 -14.95
N GLY A 40 26.04 -30.91 -15.36
CA GLY A 40 25.19 -32.08 -15.13
C GLY A 40 23.85 -31.89 -14.42
N ASN A 41 22.84 -31.46 -15.17
CA ASN A 41 21.38 -31.69 -15.00
C ASN A 41 20.88 -32.38 -13.69
N SER A 42 20.19 -31.63 -12.83
CA SER A 42 19.10 -32.17 -12.00
C SER A 42 18.01 -31.13 -11.83
N ASP A 43 16.84 -31.44 -12.38
CA ASP A 43 15.58 -30.73 -12.21
C ASP A 43 15.19 -30.68 -10.72
N ILE A 44 15.65 -29.64 -10.03
CA ILE A 44 15.04 -29.19 -8.78
C ILE A 44 14.20 -27.98 -9.17
N PRO A 45 12.86 -28.02 -9.01
CA PRO A 45 12.09 -26.80 -9.13
C PRO A 45 12.62 -25.87 -8.03
N LEU A 46 13.31 -24.81 -8.45
CA LEU A 46 13.58 -23.68 -7.60
C LEU A 46 12.23 -23.30 -7.01
N ILE A 47 12.04 -23.53 -5.71
CA ILE A 47 11.00 -22.85 -4.98
C ILE A 47 11.43 -21.40 -5.10
N GLU A 48 10.92 -20.73 -6.13
CA GLU A 48 10.88 -19.28 -6.21
C GLU A 48 10.10 -18.87 -4.97
N SER A 49 10.84 -18.64 -3.88
CA SER A 49 10.34 -17.81 -2.80
C SER A 49 9.75 -16.60 -3.49
N PRO A 50 8.50 -16.22 -3.20
CA PRO A 50 7.85 -15.14 -3.91
C PRO A 50 8.85 -14.00 -3.94
N VAL A 51 9.26 -13.61 -5.16
CA VAL A 51 10.08 -12.42 -5.36
C VAL A 51 9.17 -11.30 -4.91
N MET A 52 9.27 -10.96 -3.62
CA MET A 52 8.93 -9.67 -3.11
C MET A 52 9.87 -8.75 -3.89
N LEU A 53 9.39 -8.24 -5.03
CA LEU A 53 10.02 -7.10 -5.67
C LEU A 53 10.20 -6.10 -4.55
N ASN A 54 11.46 -5.90 -4.18
CA ASN A 54 11.93 -5.29 -2.93
C ASN A 54 11.68 -3.78 -2.97
N GLY A 55 10.43 -3.43 -3.22
CA GLY A 55 9.87 -2.11 -3.22
C GLY A 55 9.34 -1.89 -1.83
N GLU A 56 10.09 -1.15 -1.03
CA GLU A 56 9.67 -0.76 0.29
C GLU A 56 8.30 -0.05 0.17
N ASN A 57 7.24 -0.66 0.70
CA ASN A 57 5.89 -0.09 0.79
C ASN A 57 5.76 0.85 1.99
N ASN A 58 6.89 1.18 2.62
CA ASN A 58 6.98 2.19 3.65
C ASN A 58 7.14 3.58 3.03
N TYR A 59 6.46 4.55 3.63
CA TYR A 59 6.80 5.96 3.43
C TYR A 59 6.91 6.64 4.80
N GLY A 60 8.13 6.72 5.31
CA GLY A 60 8.34 7.07 6.72
C GLY A 60 7.76 5.99 7.62
N TYR A 61 6.80 6.35 8.48
CA TYR A 61 6.10 5.41 9.37
C TYR A 61 4.80 4.85 8.79
N LEU A 62 4.43 5.22 7.56
CA LEU A 62 3.24 4.67 6.90
C LEU A 62 3.60 3.36 6.22
N HIS A 63 2.92 2.28 6.59
CA HIS A 63 2.96 1.03 5.86
C HIS A 63 1.78 0.99 4.89
N VAL A 64 2.02 1.24 3.60
CA VAL A 64 0.96 1.36 2.61
C VAL A 64 0.45 -0.03 2.22
N ASN A 65 -0.87 -0.22 2.31
CA ASN A 65 -1.53 -1.48 1.96
C ASN A 65 -2.16 -1.42 0.58
N SER A 66 -2.90 -0.34 0.31
CA SER A 66 -3.57 -0.14 -0.96
C SER A 66 -3.84 1.32 -1.28
N VAL A 67 -3.90 1.62 -2.56
CA VAL A 67 -4.41 2.89 -3.09
C VAL A 67 -5.55 2.59 -4.05
N GLN A 68 -6.66 3.28 -3.87
CA GLN A 68 -7.79 3.25 -4.78
C GLN A 68 -7.98 4.64 -5.38
N ILE A 69 -8.06 4.73 -6.70
CA ILE A 69 -8.25 5.96 -7.46
C ILE A 69 -9.56 5.83 -8.22
N ASN A 70 -10.59 6.55 -7.78
CA ASN A 70 -11.88 6.60 -8.43
C ASN A 70 -11.90 7.78 -9.40
N LEU A 71 -11.91 7.49 -10.70
CA LEU A 71 -11.86 8.48 -11.78
C LEU A 71 -13.28 8.84 -12.24
N LYS A 72 -13.60 10.14 -12.22
CA LYS A 72 -14.89 10.69 -12.67
C LYS A 72 -14.65 12.00 -13.43
N ASN A 73 -14.86 11.97 -14.75
CA ASN A 73 -14.50 13.07 -15.64
C ASN A 73 -13.03 13.47 -15.45
N THR A 74 -12.73 14.75 -15.17
CA THR A 74 -11.37 15.24 -14.88
C THR A 74 -10.92 15.01 -13.44
N ASP A 75 -11.81 14.60 -12.54
CA ASP A 75 -11.55 14.57 -11.10
C ASP A 75 -11.28 13.15 -10.61
N ALA A 76 -10.59 13.05 -9.47
CA ALA A 76 -10.30 11.78 -8.81
C ALA A 76 -10.59 11.83 -7.31
N ASP A 77 -11.28 10.81 -6.80
CA ASP A 77 -11.34 10.52 -5.38
C ASP A 77 -10.34 9.41 -5.05
N ILE A 78 -9.46 9.66 -4.08
CA ILE A 78 -8.36 8.76 -3.74
C ILE A 78 -8.50 8.28 -2.32
N ILE A 79 -8.47 6.97 -2.15
CA ILE A 79 -8.50 6.31 -0.85
C ILE A 79 -7.15 5.61 -0.67
N VAL A 80 -6.38 6.07 0.31
CA VAL A 80 -5.13 5.44 0.71
C VAL A 80 -5.40 4.67 1.99
N SER A 81 -5.14 3.36 1.98
CA SER A 81 -5.20 2.52 3.19
C SER A 81 -3.78 2.17 3.62
N TYR A 82 -3.52 2.35 4.92
CA TYR A 82 -2.19 2.16 5.50
C TYR A 82 -2.29 1.72 6.95
N ASP A 83 -1.21 1.14 7.45
CA ASP A 83 -0.99 0.91 8.87
C ASP A 83 0.07 1.89 9.41
N ILE A 84 -0.09 2.20 10.69
CA ILE A 84 0.86 3.02 11.46
C ILE A 84 1.21 2.23 12.71
N ASP A 85 2.51 2.14 13.02
CA ASP A 85 2.96 1.53 14.27
C ASP A 85 2.25 2.17 15.47
N GLN A 86 1.85 1.36 16.44
CA GLN A 86 1.03 1.81 17.57
C GLN A 86 1.64 2.99 18.34
N TRP A 87 2.98 3.00 18.48
CA TRP A 87 3.69 4.10 19.15
C TRP A 87 3.67 5.39 18.31
N MET A 88 3.70 5.29 16.98
CA MET A 88 3.57 6.44 16.07
C MET A 88 2.13 6.96 16.02
N ALA A 89 1.14 6.07 16.04
CA ALA A 89 -0.28 6.46 16.08
C ALA A 89 -0.60 7.32 17.32
N PHE A 90 0.03 7.01 18.46
CA PHE A 90 -0.04 7.84 19.65
C PHE A 90 0.54 9.25 19.43
N LEU A 91 1.69 9.37 18.75
CA LEU A 91 2.29 10.67 18.45
C LEU A 91 1.40 11.49 17.49
N VAL A 92 0.83 10.87 16.45
CA VAL A 92 -0.10 11.56 15.53
C VAL A 92 -1.33 12.08 16.29
N SER A 93 -1.83 11.33 17.28
CA SER A 93 -2.95 11.77 18.12
C SER A 93 -2.62 12.98 19.00
N ILE A 94 -1.36 13.17 19.39
CA ILE A 94 -0.93 14.28 20.25
C ILE A 94 -0.53 15.50 19.43
N PHE A 95 0.25 15.30 18.36
CA PHE A 95 0.80 16.39 17.55
C PHE A 95 -0.10 16.80 16.38
N GLY A 96 -1.20 16.08 16.18
CA GLY A 96 -2.18 16.34 15.15
C GLY A 96 -1.85 15.68 13.81
N THR A 97 -2.77 15.84 12.86
CA THR A 97 -2.73 15.11 11.58
C THR A 97 -1.92 15.81 10.48
N GLU A 98 -1.29 16.95 10.76
CA GLU A 98 -0.58 17.74 9.73
C GLU A 98 0.65 17.03 9.18
N ASP A 99 1.43 16.34 10.03
CA ASP A 99 2.52 15.49 9.54
C ASP A 99 1.95 14.31 8.73
N LEU A 100 0.90 13.66 9.23
CA LEU A 100 0.24 12.56 8.52
C LEU A 100 -0.26 12.97 7.12
N LYS A 101 -0.87 14.16 6.97
CA LYS A 101 -1.24 14.73 5.65
C LYS A 101 -0.04 14.79 4.72
N LYS A 102 1.08 15.36 5.19
CA LYS A 102 2.31 15.48 4.39
C LYS A 102 2.86 14.11 3.98
N ARG A 103 2.79 13.11 4.86
CA ARG A 103 3.22 11.74 4.54
C ARG A 103 2.32 11.09 3.50
N VAL A 104 1.00 11.23 3.62
CA VAL A 104 0.05 10.73 2.62
C VAL A 104 0.26 11.39 1.26
N LEU A 105 0.46 12.71 1.22
CA LEU A 105 0.82 13.40 -0.03
C LEU A 105 2.15 12.92 -0.58
N GLY A 106 3.12 12.63 0.30
CA GLY A 106 4.41 12.06 -0.08
C GLY A 106 4.32 10.63 -0.63
N VAL A 107 3.37 9.81 -0.17
CA VAL A 107 3.05 8.51 -0.78
C VAL A 107 2.49 8.72 -2.19
N LEU A 108 1.49 9.59 -2.30
CA LEU A 108 0.78 9.79 -3.55
C LEU A 108 1.61 10.56 -4.58
N GLN A 109 2.61 11.35 -4.19
CA GLN A 109 3.46 12.13 -5.11
C GLN A 109 2.64 12.88 -6.16
N TYR A 110 1.50 13.44 -5.78
CA TYR A 110 0.78 14.34 -6.68
C TYR A 110 1.68 15.54 -6.96
N PRO A 111 2.11 15.74 -8.22
CA PRO A 111 3.12 16.72 -8.53
C PRO A 111 2.53 18.14 -8.50
N ASP A 112 3.20 19.06 -7.80
CA ASP A 112 2.87 20.51 -7.83
C ASP A 112 2.90 21.13 -9.25
N VAL A 113 3.60 20.49 -10.20
CA VAL A 113 3.99 21.07 -11.49
C VAL A 113 3.39 20.37 -12.73
N GLY A 114 2.53 19.36 -12.54
CA GLY A 114 1.99 18.56 -13.65
C GLY A 114 0.67 19.04 -14.25
N TYR A 115 -0.14 19.78 -13.49
CA TYR A 115 -1.47 20.19 -13.93
C TYR A 115 -1.79 21.58 -13.40
N THR A 116 -1.77 22.55 -14.32
CA THR A 116 -2.30 23.89 -14.08
C THR A 116 -3.73 23.76 -13.55
N ASN A 117 -3.98 24.28 -12.33
CA ASN A 117 -5.28 24.27 -11.63
C ASN A 117 -5.68 22.93 -10.95
N GLN A 118 -4.74 22.06 -10.62
CA GLN A 118 -5.05 20.92 -9.73
C GLN A 118 -5.21 21.40 -8.28
N VAL A 119 -6.28 20.93 -7.62
CA VAL A 119 -6.58 21.26 -6.22
C VAL A 119 -6.76 19.98 -5.44
N ILE A 120 -5.97 19.81 -4.38
CA ILE A 120 -6.01 18.63 -3.50
C ILE A 120 -6.75 19.02 -2.22
N THR A 121 -7.85 18.32 -1.93
CA THR A 121 -8.66 18.51 -0.73
C THR A 121 -8.72 17.22 0.07
N PHE A 122 -8.30 17.25 1.33
CA PHE A 122 -8.52 16.12 2.24
C PHE A 122 -9.99 16.09 2.68
N GLN A 123 -10.70 15.02 2.34
CA GLN A 123 -12.08 14.80 2.79
C GLN A 123 -12.10 14.11 4.17
N TYR A 124 -11.18 13.17 4.40
CA TYR A 124 -11.08 12.40 5.63
C TYR A 124 -9.64 11.96 5.88
N LEU A 125 -9.24 11.90 7.15
CA LEU A 125 -7.91 11.43 7.54
C LEU A 125 -7.92 10.86 8.95
N ASP A 126 -7.45 9.63 9.11
CA ASP A 126 -7.21 8.99 10.40
C ASP A 126 -5.96 8.09 10.37
N VAL A 127 -5.74 7.30 11.42
CA VAL A 127 -4.57 6.42 11.54
C VAL A 127 -4.60 5.16 10.66
N LYS A 128 -5.68 4.93 9.89
CA LYS A 128 -5.86 3.75 9.03
C LYS A 128 -6.05 4.10 7.55
N ARG A 129 -6.59 5.28 7.27
CA ARG A 129 -6.91 5.70 5.91
C ARG A 129 -6.93 7.21 5.72
N ALA A 130 -6.66 7.61 4.49
CA ALA A 130 -6.87 8.96 3.99
C ALA A 130 -7.81 8.93 2.79
N VAL A 131 -8.72 9.91 2.72
CA VAL A 131 -9.58 10.15 1.56
C VAL A 131 -9.32 11.56 1.04
N LEU A 132 -8.94 11.66 -0.21
CA LEU A 132 -8.60 12.91 -0.88
C LEU A 132 -9.51 13.09 -2.10
N HIS A 133 -9.93 14.32 -2.34
CA HIS A 133 -10.49 14.75 -3.61
C HIS A 133 -9.43 15.52 -4.39
N ILE A 134 -9.26 15.22 -5.67
CA ILE A 134 -8.33 15.89 -6.56
C ILE A 134 -9.08 16.37 -7.78
N THR A 135 -9.26 17.69 -7.84
CA THR A 135 -9.83 18.36 -9.01
C THR A 135 -8.79 18.43 -10.11
N ASN A 136 -9.18 18.18 -11.36
CA ASN A 136 -8.26 18.16 -12.52
C ASN A 136 -7.10 17.14 -12.34
N ALA A 137 -7.43 15.94 -11.88
CA ALA A 137 -6.50 14.80 -11.82
C ALA A 137 -6.18 14.21 -13.20
N ALA A 138 -7.07 14.38 -14.17
CA ALA A 138 -6.93 13.91 -15.54
C ALA A 138 -7.16 15.04 -16.56
N LEU A 139 -6.65 14.84 -17.77
CA LEU A 139 -6.89 15.75 -18.89
C LEU A 139 -8.19 15.39 -19.60
N ASP A 140 -8.96 16.40 -20.01
CA ASP A 140 -10.09 16.25 -20.92
C ASP A 140 -9.60 16.39 -22.37
N ASN A 141 -9.82 15.36 -23.19
CA ASN A 141 -9.45 15.34 -24.60
C ASN A 141 -10.54 15.92 -25.53
N GLN A 142 -11.66 16.42 -24.98
CA GLN A 142 -12.79 17.04 -25.69
C GLN A 142 -13.60 16.10 -26.59
N ASP A 143 -13.39 14.80 -26.49
CA ASP A 143 -14.08 13.74 -27.24
C ASP A 143 -14.78 12.72 -26.31
N ASN A 144 -15.10 13.16 -25.08
CA ASN A 144 -15.55 12.30 -23.98
C ASN A 144 -14.51 11.26 -23.53
N SER A 145 -13.26 11.39 -23.94
CA SER A 145 -12.14 10.65 -23.36
C SER A 145 -11.37 11.53 -22.37
N TYR A 146 -10.82 10.86 -21.37
CA TYR A 146 -10.02 11.45 -20.32
C TYR A 146 -8.70 10.69 -20.18
N TRP A 147 -7.64 11.41 -19.87
CA TRP A 147 -6.30 10.85 -19.72
C TRP A 147 -5.73 11.13 -18.33
N TYR A 148 -5.67 10.09 -17.49
CA TYR A 148 -4.90 10.10 -16.26
C TYR A 148 -3.42 9.87 -16.63
N ARG A 149 -2.53 10.83 -16.40
CA ARG A 149 -1.14 10.71 -16.89
C ARG A 149 -0.35 9.61 -16.18
N ALA A 150 0.81 9.31 -16.75
CA ALA A 150 1.88 8.59 -16.08
C ALA A 150 2.17 9.22 -14.70
N HIS A 151 2.51 8.39 -13.73
CA HIS A 151 2.55 8.79 -12.33
C HIS A 151 3.55 7.94 -11.55
N THR A 152 4.35 8.57 -10.68
CA THR A 152 5.34 7.89 -9.85
C THR A 152 4.98 8.11 -8.40
N PHE A 153 4.79 7.03 -7.64
CA PHE A 153 4.49 7.05 -6.22
C PHE A 153 5.77 7.17 -5.38
N GLY A 154 5.61 7.66 -4.14
CA GLY A 154 6.74 7.88 -3.23
C GLY A 154 7.31 6.60 -2.65
N CYS A 155 6.52 5.53 -2.66
CA CYS A 155 6.88 4.18 -2.25
C CYS A 155 6.19 3.17 -3.18
N THR A 156 6.43 1.88 -2.95
CA THR A 156 5.77 0.84 -3.74
C THR A 156 4.37 0.60 -3.21
N ILE A 157 3.37 0.70 -4.08
CA ILE A 157 1.97 0.45 -3.75
C ILE A 157 1.68 -1.05 -3.94
N PRO A 158 1.39 -1.82 -2.86
CA PRO A 158 1.18 -3.26 -3.01
C PRO A 158 -0.05 -3.59 -3.85
N ASN A 159 -1.15 -2.85 -3.62
CA ASN A 159 -2.41 -3.00 -4.36
C ASN A 159 -2.91 -1.64 -4.84
N LEU A 160 -2.96 -1.45 -6.16
CA LEU A 160 -3.44 -0.23 -6.79
C LEU A 160 -4.69 -0.54 -7.60
N TYR A 161 -5.77 0.18 -7.34
CA TYR A 161 -7.04 0.03 -8.03
C TYR A 161 -7.44 1.34 -8.70
N PHE A 162 -7.83 1.26 -9.97
CA PHE A 162 -8.55 2.32 -10.65
C PHE A 162 -10.00 1.90 -10.81
N LEU A 163 -10.92 2.72 -10.32
CA LEU A 163 -12.35 2.56 -10.58
C LEU A 163 -12.79 3.69 -11.50
N ILE A 164 -13.25 3.33 -12.69
CA ILE A 164 -13.74 4.25 -13.69
C ILE A 164 -15.27 4.24 -13.60
N TYR A 165 -15.86 5.40 -13.28
CA TYR A 165 -17.32 5.56 -13.09
C TYR A 165 -17.97 4.44 -12.25
N ASP A 166 -17.29 4.03 -11.16
CA ASP A 166 -17.75 3.03 -10.18
C ASP A 166 -18.10 1.63 -10.76
N SER A 167 -17.70 1.32 -12.00
CA SER A 167 -18.12 0.08 -12.69
C SER A 167 -16.99 -0.67 -13.41
N ASP A 168 -16.03 0.03 -14.00
CA ASP A 168 -14.82 -0.59 -14.58
C ASP A 168 -13.67 -0.53 -13.58
N VAL A 169 -13.10 -1.69 -13.24
CA VAL A 169 -12.03 -1.83 -12.24
C VAL A 169 -10.76 -2.35 -12.90
N ARG A 170 -9.67 -1.58 -12.80
CA ARG A 170 -8.33 -1.99 -13.23
C ARG A 170 -7.44 -2.13 -12.01
N SER A 171 -6.86 -3.31 -11.82
CA SER A 171 -6.01 -3.63 -10.66
C SER A 171 -4.56 -3.84 -11.07
N PHE A 172 -3.64 -3.33 -10.25
CA PHE A 172 -2.21 -3.50 -10.40
C PHE A 172 -1.59 -3.85 -9.05
N THR A 173 -0.45 -4.54 -9.08
CA THR A 173 0.27 -4.97 -7.86
C THR A 173 1.71 -4.51 -7.88
N ASN A 174 2.24 -4.15 -6.71
CA ASN A 174 3.63 -3.73 -6.51
C ASN A 174 4.07 -2.60 -7.47
N VAL A 175 3.25 -1.55 -7.56
CA VAL A 175 3.48 -0.41 -8.46
C VAL A 175 4.17 0.72 -7.73
N LYS A 176 5.39 1.06 -8.16
CA LYS A 176 6.04 2.33 -7.78
C LYS A 176 5.89 3.40 -8.86
N GLU A 177 5.82 2.99 -10.13
CA GLU A 177 5.74 3.90 -11.27
C GLU A 177 4.77 3.33 -12.31
N MET A 178 3.90 4.20 -12.82
CA MET A 178 3.07 3.99 -14.00
C MET A 178 3.70 4.76 -15.15
N SER A 179 4.50 4.07 -15.96
CA SER A 179 5.22 4.66 -17.10
C SER A 179 4.29 5.13 -18.22
N ARG A 180 3.05 4.62 -18.24
CA ARG A 180 1.99 5.02 -19.16
C ARG A 180 0.78 5.49 -18.35
N GLY A 181 0.10 6.50 -18.87
CA GLY A 181 -1.18 6.94 -18.34
C GLY A 181 -2.31 5.96 -18.66
N ILE A 182 -3.47 6.22 -18.07
CA ILE A 182 -4.70 5.47 -18.24
C ILE A 182 -5.69 6.35 -18.99
N GLU A 183 -6.11 5.86 -20.15
CA GLU A 183 -7.25 6.40 -20.89
C GLU A 183 -8.55 5.76 -20.42
N TYR A 184 -9.58 6.58 -20.29
CA TYR A 184 -10.93 6.15 -19.97
C TYR A 184 -11.95 7.08 -20.61
N PHE A 185 -13.17 6.57 -20.77
CA PHE A 185 -14.25 7.26 -21.46
C PHE A 185 -15.38 7.57 -20.50
N LYS A 186 -16.10 8.66 -20.76
CA LYS A 186 -17.37 8.91 -20.12
C LYS A 186 -18.36 7.80 -20.49
N SER A 187 -18.86 7.08 -19.48
CA SER A 187 -19.95 6.12 -19.66
C SER A 187 -21.32 6.77 -19.58
#